data_AF-A0A965UND6-F1
#
_entry.id   AF-A0A965UND6-F1
#
_cell.length_a   1.000
_cell.length_b   1.000
_cell.length_c   1.000
_cell.angle_alpha   90.00
_cell.angle_beta   90.00
_cell.angle_gamma   90.00
#
_symmetry.space_group_name_H-M   'P 1'
#
loop_
_entity.id
_entity.type
_entity.pdbx_description
1 polymer ?
#
loop_
_entity_poly.entity_id
_entity_poly.type
_entity_poly.pdbx_seq_one_letter_code
_entity_poly.pdbx_strand_id
1 'polypeptide(L)'
;MAAVARQVEVGRDAEAARLKNELAALRKKYDAALHRLEAEKDAVAGLTALADVKPKKIDRRRPKHGKPEATAILVLSDWHVEEEVRPETCRNLNTFTLEIADRRIQQLVQRASMLIEHEKHLTGIRRIVVAALGDFITGHIHDDLVEVTQLAPLAATRWAGERLGGVIDAMQEIAPVLVATCSGNHGRSTKFPRMATENDHSFEQHLYLTMAGQERRKTVEWQVGEGYLNNINLDGFIVRAHHGHAIRFGGGVGGLTIPANKAIANWNQAQRADLDIFGHWHCFSWLPYRFVANGCLIGHNAFADRIKAEYQPPSQSLIIIDHDHGRVTKVLPIFLK
;
A
#
# COMPACT_ATOMS: atom_id res chain seq x y z
N MET A 1 48.24 80.70 23.91
CA MET A 1 48.97 79.86 22.93
C MET A 1 48.72 78.36 23.10
N ALA A 2 48.60 77.81 24.32
CA ALA A 2 48.36 76.37 24.54
C ALA A 2 46.99 75.83 24.01
N ALA A 3 45.92 76.63 24.03
CA ALA A 3 44.59 76.19 23.60
C ALA A 3 44.46 76.02 22.07
N VAL A 4 45.17 76.86 21.29
CA VAL A 4 45.15 76.84 19.81
C VAL A 4 45.97 75.65 19.29
N ALA A 5 47.13 75.36 19.89
CA ALA A 5 47.92 74.17 19.56
C ALA A 5 47.13 72.87 19.83
N ARG A 6 46.40 72.81 20.95
CA ARG A 6 45.55 71.66 21.32
C ARG A 6 44.35 71.49 20.38
N GLN A 7 43.76 72.58 19.89
CA GLN A 7 42.70 72.52 18.86
C GLN A 7 43.21 72.03 17.51
N VAL A 8 44.42 72.42 17.10
CA VAL A 8 45.05 71.95 15.85
C VAL A 8 45.41 70.46 15.93
N GLU A 9 45.86 69.99 17.08
CA GLU A 9 46.17 68.58 17.33
C GLU A 9 44.89 67.71 17.32
N VAL A 10 43.82 68.17 17.98
CA VAL A 10 42.50 67.50 17.95
C VAL A 10 41.90 67.49 16.54
N GLY A 11 42.08 68.55 15.75
CA GLY A 11 41.63 68.60 14.35
C GLY A 11 42.35 67.60 13.45
N ARG A 12 43.66 67.43 13.63
CA ARG A 12 44.47 66.43 12.92
C ARG A 12 44.10 65.00 13.31
N ASP A 13 43.86 64.76 14.61
CA ASP A 13 43.43 63.45 15.10
C ASP A 13 42.03 63.08 14.59
N ALA A 14 41.11 64.05 14.52
CA ALA A 14 39.78 63.86 13.94
C ALA A 14 39.84 63.54 12.44
N GLU A 15 40.71 64.21 11.68
CA GLU A 15 40.92 63.95 10.25
C GLU A 15 41.58 62.59 10.02
N ALA A 16 42.59 62.22 10.81
CA ALA A 16 43.22 60.90 10.78
C ALA A 16 42.21 59.79 11.11
N ALA A 17 41.33 60.00 12.09
CA ALA A 17 40.25 59.06 12.41
C ALA A 17 39.23 58.95 11.27
N ARG A 18 38.86 60.07 10.63
CA ARG A 18 37.95 60.08 9.47
C ARG A 18 38.54 59.30 8.29
N LEU A 19 39.80 59.59 7.94
CA LEU A 19 40.51 58.91 6.86
C LEU A 19 40.70 57.41 7.16
N LYS A 20 40.97 57.04 8.41
CA LYS A 20 41.06 55.62 8.83
C LYS A 20 39.72 54.90 8.67
N ASN A 21 38.61 55.56 9.02
CA ASN A 21 37.27 55.01 8.85
C ASN A 21 36.87 54.90 7.37
N GLU A 22 37.19 55.92 6.56
CA GLU A 22 36.99 55.88 5.10
C GLU A 22 37.80 54.75 4.46
N LEU A 23 39.07 54.59 4.86
CA LEU A 23 39.96 53.54 4.36
C LEU A 23 39.46 52.14 4.79
N ALA A 24 38.95 51.99 6.01
CA ALA A 24 38.33 50.74 6.46
C ALA A 24 37.04 50.43 5.68
N ALA A 25 36.20 51.43 5.41
CA ALA A 25 34.99 51.27 4.61
C ALA A 25 35.30 50.93 3.15
N LEU A 26 36.33 51.56 2.56
CA LEU A 26 36.83 51.27 1.21
C LEU A 26 37.40 49.86 1.11
N ARG A 27 38.21 49.41 2.09
CA ARG A 27 38.71 48.02 2.16
C ARG A 27 37.56 47.01 2.20
N LYS A 28 36.56 47.24 3.06
CA LYS A 28 35.38 46.36 3.14
C LYS A 28 34.60 46.31 1.83
N LYS A 29 34.45 47.43 1.13
CA LYS A 29 33.80 47.48 -0.20
C LYS A 29 34.64 46.76 -1.26
N TYR A 30 35.96 46.89 -1.20
CA TYR A 30 36.89 46.24 -2.11
C TYR A 30 36.88 44.72 -1.92
N ASP A 31 36.94 44.23 -0.68
CA ASP A 31 36.87 42.80 -0.37
C ASP A 31 35.53 42.20 -0.81
N ALA A 32 34.42 42.92 -0.61
CA ALA A 32 33.10 42.50 -1.10
C ALA A 32 33.01 42.48 -2.63
N ALA A 33 33.68 43.41 -3.33
CA ALA A 33 33.74 43.43 -4.78
C ALA A 33 34.62 42.29 -5.33
N LEU A 34 35.73 41.97 -4.66
CA LEU A 34 36.58 40.82 -5.01
C LEU A 34 35.80 39.50 -4.89
N HIS A 35 35.08 39.29 -3.79
CA HIS A 35 34.25 38.09 -3.63
C HIS A 35 33.14 37.98 -4.69
N ARG A 36 32.52 39.10 -5.08
CA ARG A 36 31.55 39.10 -6.19
C ARG A 36 32.20 38.76 -7.52
N LEU A 37 33.37 39.32 -7.79
CA LEU A 37 34.12 39.05 -9.03
C LEU A 37 34.54 37.57 -9.12
N GLU A 38 34.96 36.97 -8.01
CA GLU A 38 35.25 35.54 -7.94
C GLU A 38 33.98 34.70 -8.21
N ALA A 39 32.87 35.01 -7.54
CA ALA A 39 31.60 34.32 -7.77
C ALA A 39 31.08 34.48 -9.22
N GLU A 40 31.24 35.65 -9.83
CA GLU A 40 30.89 35.89 -11.24
C GLU A 40 31.83 35.13 -12.19
N LYS A 41 33.12 35.07 -11.90
CA LYS A 41 34.08 34.25 -12.68
C LYS A 41 33.75 32.77 -12.61
N ASP A 42 33.39 32.27 -11.42
CA ASP A 42 32.98 30.88 -11.24
C ASP A 42 31.66 30.59 -11.97
N ALA A 43 30.70 31.52 -11.92
CA ALA A 43 29.44 31.39 -12.66
C ALA A 43 29.67 31.40 -14.17
N VAL A 44 30.53 32.30 -14.68
CA VAL A 44 30.89 32.35 -16.10
C VAL A 44 31.68 31.11 -16.51
N ALA A 45 32.61 30.62 -15.69
CA ALA A 45 33.33 29.37 -15.93
C ALA A 45 32.36 28.17 -16.01
N GLY A 46 31.38 28.10 -15.11
CA GLY A 46 30.33 27.08 -15.15
C GLY A 46 29.45 27.17 -16.41
N LEU A 47 29.05 28.37 -16.82
CA LEU A 47 28.30 28.60 -18.06
C LEU A 47 29.13 28.23 -19.30
N THR A 48 30.40 28.59 -19.33
CA THR A 48 31.32 28.28 -20.44
C THR A 48 31.57 26.78 -20.54
N ALA A 49 31.69 26.08 -19.41
CA ALA A 49 31.80 24.62 -19.38
C ALA A 49 30.54 23.92 -19.93
N LEU A 50 29.38 24.57 -19.90
CA LEU A 50 28.12 24.06 -20.44
C LEU A 50 27.86 24.48 -21.89
N ALA A 51 28.65 25.40 -22.45
CA ALA A 51 28.42 25.98 -23.78
C ALA A 51 28.43 24.92 -24.91
N ASP A 52 29.18 23.83 -24.74
CA ASP A 52 29.29 22.75 -25.71
C ASP A 52 28.34 21.57 -25.44
N VAL A 53 27.54 21.63 -24.37
CA VAL A 53 26.58 20.57 -24.03
C VAL A 53 25.36 20.66 -24.94
N LYS A 54 25.39 19.86 -26.02
CA LYS A 54 24.26 19.75 -26.94
C LYS A 54 23.17 18.85 -26.34
N PRO A 55 21.87 19.17 -26.53
CA PRO A 55 20.78 18.29 -26.15
C PRO A 55 20.93 16.92 -26.84
N LYS A 56 21.16 15.87 -26.05
CA LYS A 56 21.19 14.50 -26.57
C LYS A 56 19.75 14.06 -26.85
N LYS A 57 19.45 13.70 -28.10
CA LYS A 57 18.19 13.02 -28.42
C LYS A 57 18.16 11.69 -27.68
N ILE A 58 17.18 11.52 -26.80
CA ILE A 58 16.95 10.26 -26.09
C ILE A 58 16.19 9.35 -27.04
N ASP A 59 16.73 8.15 -27.31
CA ASP A 59 16.04 7.16 -28.11
C ASP A 59 14.79 6.67 -27.36
N ARG A 60 13.64 6.70 -28.04
CA ARG A 60 12.34 6.26 -27.51
C ARG A 60 11.95 4.88 -28.03
N ARG A 61 12.80 4.24 -28.85
CA ARG A 61 12.55 2.89 -29.36
C ARG A 61 12.50 1.92 -28.19
N ARG A 62 11.44 1.12 -28.15
CA ARG A 62 11.35 0.01 -27.20
C ARG A 62 12.45 -1.02 -27.53
N PRO A 63 13.14 -1.57 -26.53
CA PRO A 63 14.04 -2.70 -26.73
C PRO A 63 13.31 -3.83 -27.48
N LYS A 64 14.00 -4.53 -28.39
CA LYS A 64 13.42 -5.62 -29.19
C LYS A 64 13.21 -6.93 -28.39
N HIS A 65 13.33 -6.90 -27.06
CA HIS A 65 13.15 -8.09 -26.24
C HIS A 65 11.68 -8.50 -26.18
N GLY A 66 11.42 -9.77 -25.85
CA GLY A 66 10.08 -10.27 -25.56
C GLY A 66 9.43 -9.50 -24.41
N LYS A 67 8.12 -9.67 -24.23
CA LYS A 67 7.45 -9.06 -23.08
C LYS A 67 8.05 -9.62 -21.78
N PRO A 68 8.36 -8.78 -20.79
CA PRO A 68 8.77 -9.26 -19.48
C PRO A 68 7.66 -10.11 -18.87
N GLU A 69 8.04 -11.14 -18.14
CA GLU A 69 7.10 -12.09 -17.54
C GLU A 69 6.65 -11.61 -16.16
N ALA A 70 5.36 -11.77 -15.85
CA ALA A 70 4.79 -11.23 -14.63
C ALA A 70 3.71 -12.13 -14.02
N THR A 71 3.41 -11.88 -12.75
CA THR A 71 2.25 -12.43 -12.05
C THR A 71 1.41 -11.29 -11.50
N ALA A 72 0.11 -11.36 -11.75
CA ALA A 72 -0.86 -10.47 -11.12
C ALA A 72 -1.37 -11.11 -9.83
N ILE A 73 -1.55 -10.34 -8.76
CA ILE A 73 -2.18 -10.79 -7.51
C ILE A 73 -3.37 -9.87 -7.25
N LEU A 74 -4.58 -10.44 -7.28
CA LEU A 74 -5.80 -9.79 -6.84
C LEU A 74 -6.02 -10.14 -5.37
N VAL A 75 -5.87 -9.14 -4.49
CA VAL A 75 -6.01 -9.30 -3.04
C VAL A 75 -7.46 -9.03 -2.63
N LEU A 76 -8.08 -10.01 -1.98
CA LEU A 76 -9.47 -10.03 -1.57
C LEU A 76 -9.57 -10.22 -0.06
N SER A 77 -10.11 -9.26 0.68
CA SER A 77 -10.33 -9.37 2.13
C SER A 77 -11.38 -8.37 2.61
N ASP A 78 -11.84 -8.57 3.85
CA ASP A 78 -12.65 -7.60 4.58
C ASP A 78 -13.91 -7.19 3.77
N TRP A 79 -14.65 -8.20 3.30
CA TRP A 79 -15.91 -7.96 2.60
C TRP A 79 -17.07 -7.73 3.54
N HIS A 80 -17.11 -8.46 4.66
CA HIS A 80 -18.15 -8.31 5.68
C HIS A 80 -19.56 -8.28 5.06
N VAL A 81 -19.82 -9.20 4.13
CA VAL A 81 -20.90 -9.06 3.13
C VAL A 81 -22.28 -8.81 3.73
N GLU A 82 -22.52 -9.34 4.92
CA GLU A 82 -23.81 -9.29 5.60
C GLU A 82 -23.96 -8.12 6.58
N GLU A 83 -22.90 -7.40 6.95
CA GLU A 83 -23.01 -6.26 7.87
C GLU A 83 -23.72 -5.07 7.21
N GLU A 84 -24.79 -4.60 7.82
CA GLU A 84 -25.46 -3.39 7.38
C GLU A 84 -24.76 -2.15 7.96
N VAL A 85 -24.28 -1.27 7.08
CA VAL A 85 -23.75 0.05 7.47
C VAL A 85 -24.77 1.10 7.09
N ARG A 86 -25.41 1.68 8.11
CA ARG A 86 -26.31 2.82 7.94
C ARG A 86 -25.52 4.14 7.91
N PRO A 87 -25.72 5.02 6.92
CA PRO A 87 -24.90 6.21 6.75
C PRO A 87 -24.90 7.17 7.94
N GLU A 88 -26.02 7.31 8.64
CA GLU A 88 -26.11 8.16 9.83
C GLU A 88 -25.22 7.69 10.99
N THR A 89 -24.82 6.42 11.01
CA THR A 89 -23.93 5.85 12.04
C THR A 89 -22.44 6.08 11.78
N CYS A 90 -22.08 6.52 10.57
CA CYS A 90 -20.70 6.73 10.13
C CYS A 90 -20.52 8.07 9.40
N ARG A 91 -21.21 9.12 9.89
CA ARG A 91 -21.11 10.50 9.38
C ARG A 91 -21.45 10.67 7.90
N ASN A 92 -22.30 9.80 7.36
CA ASN A 92 -22.67 9.71 5.94
C ASN A 92 -21.48 9.43 5.00
N LEU A 93 -20.41 8.83 5.51
CA LEU A 93 -19.23 8.49 4.71
C LEU A 93 -19.41 7.20 3.90
N ASN A 94 -20.35 6.34 4.29
CA ASN A 94 -20.56 5.05 3.66
C ASN A 94 -22.00 4.56 3.87
N THR A 95 -22.47 3.72 2.96
CA THR A 95 -23.66 2.89 3.13
C THR A 95 -23.31 1.50 2.62
N PHE A 96 -23.75 0.46 3.32
CA PHE A 96 -23.46 -0.91 2.93
C PHE A 96 -24.62 -1.84 3.27
N THR A 97 -25.00 -2.67 2.30
CA THR A 97 -26.02 -3.73 2.40
C THR A 97 -25.56 -4.89 1.52
N LEU A 98 -26.26 -6.03 1.55
CA LEU A 98 -25.95 -7.16 0.67
C LEU A 98 -25.98 -6.77 -0.82
N GLU A 99 -26.91 -5.90 -1.23
CA GLU A 99 -27.03 -5.41 -2.60
C GLU A 99 -25.85 -4.52 -3.00
N ILE A 100 -25.37 -3.70 -2.05
CA ILE A 100 -24.17 -2.89 -2.26
C ILE A 100 -22.92 -3.78 -2.33
N ALA A 101 -22.84 -4.81 -1.48
CA ALA A 101 -21.77 -5.80 -1.50
C ALA A 101 -21.71 -6.48 -2.88
N ASP A 102 -22.84 -6.99 -3.39
CA ASP A 102 -22.91 -7.66 -4.69
C ASP A 102 -22.46 -6.73 -5.82
N ARG A 103 -22.98 -5.50 -5.83
CA ARG A 103 -22.60 -4.48 -6.82
C ARG A 103 -21.12 -4.14 -6.75
N ARG A 104 -20.53 -4.01 -5.55
CA ARG A 104 -19.10 -3.72 -5.38
C ARG A 104 -18.24 -4.90 -5.84
N ILE A 105 -18.65 -6.15 -5.59
CA ILE A 105 -17.96 -7.34 -6.10
C ILE A 105 -18.03 -7.40 -7.64
N GLN A 106 -19.18 -7.09 -8.23
CA GLN A 106 -19.29 -7.00 -9.70
C GLN A 106 -18.37 -5.91 -10.28
N GLN A 107 -18.33 -4.73 -9.67
CA GLN A 107 -17.41 -3.66 -10.08
C GLN A 107 -15.95 -4.07 -9.90
N LEU A 108 -15.62 -4.81 -8.83
CA LEU A 108 -14.29 -5.33 -8.57
C LEU A 108 -13.83 -6.25 -9.71
N VAL A 109 -14.66 -7.23 -10.09
CA VAL A 109 -14.37 -8.14 -11.19
C VAL A 109 -14.14 -7.36 -12.50
N GLN A 110 -15.07 -6.48 -12.87
CA GLN A 110 -14.97 -5.68 -14.10
C GLN A 110 -13.68 -4.86 -14.16
N ARG A 111 -13.33 -4.18 -13.06
CA ARG A 111 -12.14 -3.33 -13.00
C ARG A 111 -10.86 -4.14 -12.93
N ALA A 112 -10.83 -5.22 -12.16
CA ALA A 112 -9.69 -6.13 -12.10
C ALA A 112 -9.39 -6.72 -13.48
N SER A 113 -10.40 -7.24 -14.17
CA SER A 113 -10.25 -7.78 -15.53
C SER A 113 -9.66 -6.74 -16.48
N MET A 114 -10.25 -5.54 -16.52
CA MET A 114 -9.76 -4.44 -17.35
C MET A 114 -8.29 -4.08 -17.06
N LEU A 115 -7.90 -3.99 -15.78
CA LEU A 115 -6.54 -3.64 -15.39
C LEU A 115 -5.53 -4.73 -15.75
N ILE A 116 -5.88 -6.00 -15.53
CA ILE A 116 -5.00 -7.13 -15.85
C ILE A 116 -4.87 -7.30 -17.37
N GLU A 117 -5.97 -7.18 -18.13
CA GLU A 117 -5.93 -7.20 -19.59
C GLU A 117 -5.10 -6.06 -20.17
N HIS A 118 -5.23 -4.85 -19.60
CA HIS A 118 -4.35 -3.74 -19.96
C HIS A 118 -2.87 -4.08 -19.69
N GLU A 119 -2.58 -4.73 -18.56
CA GLU A 119 -1.22 -5.14 -18.22
C GLU A 119 -0.64 -6.18 -19.19
N LYS A 120 -1.47 -7.09 -19.72
CA LYS A 120 -1.06 -8.08 -20.73
C LYS A 120 -0.54 -7.45 -22.03
N HIS A 121 -0.84 -6.18 -22.31
CA HIS A 121 -0.22 -5.48 -23.44
C HIS A 121 1.26 -5.15 -23.20
N LEU A 122 1.67 -5.04 -21.93
CA LEU A 122 3.03 -4.69 -21.51
C LEU A 122 3.85 -5.91 -21.09
N THR A 123 3.23 -6.88 -20.43
CA THR A 123 3.91 -8.05 -19.83
C THR A 123 3.25 -9.37 -20.27
N GLY A 124 3.97 -10.48 -20.17
CA GLY A 124 3.43 -11.84 -20.23
C GLY A 124 2.93 -12.25 -18.84
N ILE A 125 1.63 -12.12 -18.58
CA ILE A 125 1.03 -12.56 -17.30
C ILE A 125 0.96 -14.09 -17.29
N ARG A 126 1.86 -14.75 -16.54
CA ARG A 126 1.93 -16.21 -16.40
C ARG A 126 0.73 -16.80 -15.68
N ARG A 127 0.31 -16.12 -14.61
CA ARG A 127 -0.78 -16.52 -13.73
C ARG A 127 -1.38 -15.32 -13.01
N ILE A 128 -2.58 -15.50 -12.52
CA ILE A 128 -3.25 -14.60 -11.57
C ILE A 128 -3.35 -15.31 -10.23
N VAL A 129 -2.89 -14.68 -9.16
CA VAL A 129 -3.13 -15.15 -7.80
C VAL A 129 -4.40 -14.47 -7.30
N VAL A 130 -5.42 -15.26 -6.95
CA VAL A 130 -6.58 -14.78 -6.19
C VAL A 130 -6.27 -15.01 -4.72
N ALA A 131 -5.82 -13.95 -4.04
CA ALA A 131 -5.43 -14.01 -2.63
C ALA A 131 -6.64 -13.67 -1.75
N ALA A 132 -7.34 -14.70 -1.29
CA ALA A 132 -8.50 -14.60 -0.40
C ALA A 132 -8.04 -14.58 1.06
N LEU A 133 -7.84 -13.40 1.63
CA LEU A 133 -7.17 -13.21 2.91
C LEU A 133 -8.11 -13.16 4.12
N GLY A 134 -9.40 -13.51 3.97
CA GLY A 134 -10.35 -13.64 5.06
C GLY A 134 -11.18 -12.40 5.39
N ASP A 135 -12.08 -12.55 6.36
CA ASP A 135 -13.13 -11.59 6.74
C ASP A 135 -14.09 -11.27 5.59
N PHE A 136 -14.45 -12.29 4.81
CA PHE A 136 -15.56 -12.22 3.87
C PHE A 136 -16.92 -12.11 4.56
N ILE A 137 -17.01 -12.58 5.80
CA ILE A 137 -18.19 -12.43 6.66
C ILE A 137 -17.83 -11.64 7.92
N THR A 138 -18.80 -10.93 8.47
CA THR A 138 -18.69 -10.30 9.80
C THR A 138 -18.87 -11.30 10.92
N GLY A 139 -19.73 -12.30 10.72
CA GLY A 139 -20.02 -13.33 11.70
C GLY A 139 -20.73 -12.80 12.95
N HIS A 140 -20.97 -13.70 13.90
CA HIS A 140 -21.67 -13.42 15.16
C HIS A 140 -20.71 -13.50 16.34
N ILE A 141 -19.54 -12.86 16.22
CA ILE A 141 -18.47 -12.98 17.20
C ILE A 141 -18.62 -12.01 18.39
N HIS A 142 -19.45 -10.99 18.23
CA HIS A 142 -19.81 -9.98 19.23
C HIS A 142 -21.31 -9.66 19.12
N ASP A 143 -21.94 -9.30 20.24
CA ASP A 143 -23.39 -9.07 20.30
C ASP A 143 -23.82 -7.88 19.43
N ASP A 144 -22.98 -6.83 19.33
CA ASP A 144 -23.22 -5.68 18.47
C ASP A 144 -23.22 -6.05 16.97
N LEU A 145 -22.38 -7.01 16.57
CA LEU A 145 -22.36 -7.52 15.21
C LEU A 145 -23.65 -8.30 14.89
N VAL A 146 -24.15 -9.10 15.82
CA VAL A 146 -25.43 -9.84 15.64
C VAL A 146 -26.59 -8.89 15.32
N GLU A 147 -26.59 -7.68 15.89
CA GLU A 147 -27.65 -6.69 15.67
C GLU A 147 -27.60 -6.03 14.28
N VAL A 148 -26.46 -6.06 13.59
CA VAL A 148 -26.26 -5.37 12.30
C VAL A 148 -26.07 -6.32 11.12
N THR A 149 -25.91 -7.62 11.35
CA THR A 149 -25.77 -8.60 10.27
C THR A 149 -27.13 -9.02 9.68
N GLN A 150 -27.24 -8.95 8.35
CA GLN A 150 -28.44 -9.31 7.57
C GLN A 150 -28.60 -10.84 7.39
N LEU A 151 -27.54 -11.62 7.59
CA LEU A 151 -27.51 -13.07 7.42
C LEU A 151 -26.80 -13.74 8.60
N ALA A 152 -27.23 -14.94 8.96
CA ALA A 152 -26.48 -15.79 9.88
C ALA A 152 -25.15 -16.26 9.22
N PRO A 153 -24.11 -16.61 10.00
CA PRO A 153 -22.75 -16.82 9.48
C PRO A 153 -22.66 -17.88 8.37
N LEU A 154 -23.37 -19.00 8.50
CA LEU A 154 -23.38 -20.03 7.46
C LEU A 154 -24.05 -19.56 6.16
N ALA A 155 -25.09 -18.72 6.25
CA ALA A 155 -25.74 -18.16 5.07
C ALA A 155 -24.84 -17.11 4.41
N ALA A 156 -24.23 -16.22 5.20
CA ALA A 156 -23.25 -15.25 4.71
C ALA A 156 -22.04 -15.95 4.05
N THR A 157 -21.53 -17.03 4.65
CA THR A 157 -20.41 -17.81 4.10
C THR A 157 -20.74 -18.39 2.74
N ARG A 158 -21.93 -19.01 2.59
CA ARG A 158 -22.38 -19.53 1.28
C ARG A 158 -22.51 -18.42 0.25
N TRP A 159 -23.12 -17.30 0.65
CA TRP A 159 -23.31 -16.14 -0.23
C TRP A 159 -21.96 -15.59 -0.71
N ALA A 160 -21.02 -15.36 0.19
CA ALA A 160 -19.67 -14.89 -0.14
C ALA A 160 -18.92 -15.90 -1.01
N GLY A 161 -19.06 -17.20 -0.72
CA GLY A 161 -18.44 -18.28 -1.49
C GLY A 161 -18.90 -18.34 -2.95
N GLU A 162 -20.19 -18.17 -3.21
CA GLU A 162 -20.70 -18.07 -4.59
C GLU A 162 -20.05 -16.91 -5.35
N ARG A 163 -19.89 -15.76 -4.70
CA ARG A 163 -19.27 -14.57 -5.31
C ARG A 163 -17.76 -14.75 -5.50
N LEU A 164 -17.06 -15.36 -4.55
CA LEU A 164 -15.66 -15.73 -4.69
C LEU A 164 -15.45 -16.68 -5.88
N GLY A 165 -16.35 -17.65 -6.05
CA GLY A 165 -16.40 -18.51 -7.24
C GLY A 165 -16.49 -17.70 -8.53
N GLY A 166 -17.40 -16.73 -8.60
CA GLY A 166 -17.52 -15.83 -9.75
C GLY A 166 -16.28 -14.97 -10.02
N VAL A 167 -15.55 -14.54 -8.97
CA VAL A 167 -14.26 -13.85 -9.13
C VAL A 167 -13.22 -14.79 -9.75
N ILE A 168 -13.12 -16.03 -9.24
CA ILE A 168 -12.19 -17.04 -9.77
C ILE A 168 -12.53 -17.37 -11.23
N ASP A 169 -13.81 -17.52 -11.55
CA ASP A 169 -14.33 -17.76 -12.91
C ASP A 169 -13.86 -16.67 -13.88
N ALA A 170 -14.02 -15.40 -13.52
CA ALA A 170 -13.60 -14.29 -14.38
C ALA A 170 -12.07 -14.19 -14.52
N MET A 171 -11.32 -14.46 -13.44
CA MET A 171 -9.85 -14.38 -13.51
C MET A 171 -9.25 -15.50 -14.37
N GLN A 172 -9.82 -16.71 -14.34
CA GLN A 172 -9.31 -17.84 -15.14
C GLN A 172 -9.52 -17.66 -16.64
N GLU A 173 -10.47 -16.82 -17.07
CA GLU A 173 -10.66 -16.46 -18.48
C GLU A 173 -9.47 -15.64 -19.02
N ILE A 174 -8.72 -14.98 -18.13
CA ILE A 174 -7.61 -14.11 -18.49
C ILE A 174 -6.27 -14.86 -18.48
N ALA A 175 -6.00 -15.64 -17.44
CA ALA A 175 -4.78 -16.42 -17.26
C ALA A 175 -5.01 -17.55 -16.23
N PRO A 176 -4.17 -18.60 -16.17
CA PRO A 176 -4.25 -19.61 -15.11
C PRO A 176 -4.27 -18.97 -13.71
N VAL A 177 -5.10 -19.51 -12.82
CA VAL A 177 -5.35 -18.97 -11.49
C VAL A 177 -4.71 -19.84 -10.41
N LEU A 178 -4.03 -19.22 -9.46
CA LEU A 178 -3.70 -19.80 -8.17
C LEU A 178 -4.57 -19.13 -7.09
N VAL A 179 -5.42 -19.89 -6.42
CA VAL A 179 -6.20 -19.40 -5.29
C VAL A 179 -5.39 -19.65 -4.02
N ALA A 180 -5.00 -18.59 -3.32
CA ALA A 180 -4.29 -18.69 -2.06
C ALA A 180 -5.15 -18.10 -0.93
N THR A 181 -5.34 -18.85 0.15
CA THR A 181 -6.32 -18.48 1.18
C THR A 181 -5.70 -18.25 2.56
N CYS A 182 -6.35 -17.40 3.35
CA CYS A 182 -6.15 -17.26 4.79
C CYS A 182 -7.53 -17.06 5.45
N SER A 183 -7.75 -17.63 6.64
CA SER A 183 -8.93 -17.30 7.43
C SER A 183 -8.78 -15.92 8.06
N GLY A 184 -9.87 -15.16 8.10
CA GLY A 184 -9.95 -13.94 8.88
C GLY A 184 -10.37 -14.20 10.31
N ASN A 185 -10.30 -13.16 11.16
CA ASN A 185 -10.72 -13.31 12.56
C ASN A 185 -12.25 -13.30 12.73
N HIS A 186 -13.02 -12.74 11.81
CA HIS A 186 -14.49 -12.69 11.85
C HIS A 186 -15.15 -13.99 11.40
N GLY A 187 -14.50 -14.75 10.52
CA GLY A 187 -14.97 -16.05 10.02
C GLY A 187 -15.07 -17.16 11.08
N ARG A 188 -14.77 -16.88 12.35
CA ARG A 188 -14.70 -17.90 13.42
C ARG A 188 -16.07 -18.26 14.01
N SER A 189 -16.21 -19.51 14.45
CA SER A 189 -17.37 -20.02 15.19
C SER A 189 -17.25 -19.83 16.71
N THR A 190 -16.13 -19.31 17.21
CA THR A 190 -15.83 -19.17 18.64
C THR A 190 -15.87 -17.71 19.09
N LYS A 191 -16.27 -17.46 20.34
CA LYS A 191 -16.31 -16.09 20.89
C LYS A 191 -14.92 -15.43 20.89
N PHE A 192 -13.88 -16.19 21.22
CA PHE A 192 -12.49 -15.72 21.24
C PHE A 192 -11.63 -16.46 20.21
N PRO A 193 -10.56 -15.83 19.68
CA PRO A 193 -9.60 -16.49 18.80
C PRO A 193 -8.92 -17.70 19.47
N ARG A 194 -8.66 -18.76 18.71
CA ARG A 194 -7.95 -19.96 19.17
C ARG A 194 -6.70 -20.16 18.31
N MET A 195 -5.53 -19.69 18.79
CA MET A 195 -4.31 -19.60 17.97
C MET A 195 -3.89 -20.93 17.32
N ALA A 196 -3.97 -22.05 18.04
CA ALA A 196 -3.52 -23.36 17.54
C ALA A 196 -4.53 -24.06 16.62
N THR A 197 -5.81 -23.72 16.73
CA THR A 197 -6.94 -24.39 16.06
C THR A 197 -7.83 -23.36 15.36
N GLU A 198 -7.26 -22.26 14.89
CA GLU A 198 -8.01 -21.11 14.34
C GLU A 198 -8.82 -21.56 13.11
N ASN A 199 -8.13 -22.26 12.21
CA ASN A 199 -8.71 -22.81 10.99
C ASN A 199 -9.74 -23.91 11.24
N ASP A 200 -9.60 -24.71 12.31
CA ASP A 200 -10.59 -25.74 12.68
C ASP A 200 -11.94 -25.12 13.11
N HIS A 201 -11.92 -23.86 13.50
CA HIS A 201 -13.10 -23.10 13.93
C HIS A 201 -13.47 -21.99 12.95
N SER A 202 -13.02 -22.05 11.70
CA SER A 202 -13.28 -21.03 10.68
C SER A 202 -14.31 -21.52 9.66
N PHE A 203 -15.42 -20.79 9.52
CA PHE A 203 -16.40 -21.00 8.45
C PHE A 203 -15.77 -20.78 7.06
N GLU A 204 -14.87 -19.80 6.95
CA GLU A 204 -14.15 -19.51 5.71
C GLU A 204 -13.20 -20.64 5.33
N GLN A 205 -12.47 -21.21 6.30
CA GLN A 205 -11.61 -22.36 6.05
C GLN A 205 -12.42 -23.54 5.51
N HIS A 206 -13.58 -23.82 6.12
CA HIS A 206 -14.46 -24.87 5.65
C HIS A 206 -14.95 -24.61 4.21
N LEU A 207 -15.30 -23.35 3.89
CA LEU A 207 -15.65 -22.94 2.54
C LEU A 207 -14.50 -23.19 1.56
N TYR A 208 -13.27 -22.76 1.89
CA TYR A 208 -12.10 -22.93 1.02
C TYR A 208 -11.78 -24.40 0.76
N LEU A 209 -11.79 -25.25 1.78
CA LEU A 209 -11.58 -26.69 1.64
C LEU A 209 -12.66 -27.33 0.76
N THR A 210 -13.91 -26.90 0.93
CA THR A 210 -15.04 -27.41 0.12
C THR A 210 -14.88 -27.00 -1.35
N MET A 211 -14.59 -25.74 -1.62
CA MET A 211 -14.37 -25.23 -2.99
C MET A 211 -13.16 -25.90 -3.64
N ALA A 212 -12.03 -26.03 -2.93
CA ALA A 212 -10.84 -26.72 -3.44
C ALA A 212 -11.11 -28.19 -3.75
N GLY A 213 -11.83 -28.92 -2.88
CA GLY A 213 -12.22 -30.32 -3.12
C GLY A 213 -13.22 -30.50 -4.28
N GLN A 214 -13.94 -29.44 -4.63
CA GLN A 214 -14.87 -29.40 -5.77
C GLN A 214 -14.23 -28.89 -7.06
N GLU A 215 -13.00 -28.36 -7.02
CA GLU A 215 -12.33 -27.84 -8.21
C GLU A 215 -12.06 -28.96 -9.23
N ARG A 216 -12.35 -28.69 -10.49
CA ARG A 216 -12.16 -29.64 -11.62
C ARG A 216 -11.39 -29.02 -12.78
N ARG A 217 -11.24 -27.70 -12.79
CA ARG A 217 -10.60 -26.95 -13.88
C ARG A 217 -9.09 -27.06 -13.73
N LYS A 218 -8.41 -27.50 -14.79
CA LYS A 218 -6.95 -27.65 -14.79
C LYS A 218 -6.18 -26.33 -14.74
N THR A 219 -6.86 -25.22 -15.04
CA THR A 219 -6.33 -23.86 -15.03
C THR A 219 -6.47 -23.18 -13.67
N VAL A 220 -7.07 -23.84 -12.67
CA VAL A 220 -7.25 -23.31 -11.31
C VAL A 220 -6.59 -24.25 -10.32
N GLU A 221 -5.61 -23.73 -9.60
CA GLU A 221 -4.91 -24.41 -8.52
C GLU A 221 -5.29 -23.78 -7.17
N TRP A 222 -5.36 -24.58 -6.11
CA TRP A 222 -5.67 -24.11 -4.76
C TRP A 222 -4.50 -24.37 -3.81
N GLN A 223 -4.07 -23.31 -3.12
CA GLN A 223 -3.18 -23.34 -1.97
C GLN A 223 -3.96 -22.87 -0.74
N VAL A 224 -4.69 -23.79 -0.12
CA VAL A 224 -5.47 -23.50 1.09
C VAL A 224 -4.51 -23.41 2.28
N GLY A 225 -4.47 -22.25 2.95
CA GLY A 225 -3.58 -22.03 4.08
C GLY A 225 -3.98 -22.85 5.31
N GLU A 226 -3.06 -23.62 5.88
CA GLU A 226 -3.31 -24.41 7.10
C GLU A 226 -2.92 -23.67 8.38
N GLY A 227 -2.05 -22.66 8.29
CA GLY A 227 -1.64 -21.81 9.41
C GLY A 227 -1.92 -20.32 9.15
N TYR A 228 -1.57 -19.48 10.12
CA TYR A 228 -1.76 -18.02 10.04
C TYR A 228 -0.93 -17.35 8.93
N LEU A 229 0.28 -17.88 8.65
CA LEU A 229 1.16 -17.38 7.58
C LEU A 229 1.14 -18.37 6.42
N ASN A 230 0.60 -17.97 5.28
CA ASN A 230 0.57 -18.76 4.06
C ASN A 230 1.62 -18.24 3.06
N ASN A 231 2.71 -18.97 2.86
CA ASN A 231 3.81 -18.56 1.97
C ASN A 231 3.60 -19.12 0.55
N ILE A 232 3.45 -18.24 -0.42
CA ILE A 232 3.21 -18.54 -1.82
C ILE A 232 4.51 -18.34 -2.58
N ASN A 233 5.02 -19.41 -3.20
CA ASN A 233 6.23 -19.34 -4.03
C ASN A 233 5.86 -19.06 -5.49
N LEU A 234 6.16 -17.85 -5.96
CA LEU A 234 5.93 -17.42 -7.33
C LEU A 234 7.26 -17.40 -8.07
N ASP A 235 7.70 -18.57 -8.52
CA ASP A 235 8.91 -18.76 -9.32
C ASP A 235 10.19 -18.20 -8.63
N GLY A 236 10.29 -18.37 -7.30
CA GLY A 236 11.40 -17.90 -6.47
C GLY A 236 11.12 -16.58 -5.73
N PHE A 237 10.05 -15.86 -6.08
CA PHE A 237 9.58 -14.70 -5.33
C PHE A 237 8.55 -15.14 -4.27
N ILE A 238 8.87 -14.95 -2.98
CA ILE A 238 8.04 -15.45 -1.89
C ILE A 238 7.06 -14.36 -1.42
N VAL A 239 5.77 -14.62 -1.56
CA VAL A 239 4.69 -13.78 -1.00
C VAL A 239 4.14 -14.43 0.26
N ARG A 240 4.21 -13.76 1.40
CA ARG A 240 3.58 -14.20 2.64
C ARG A 240 2.20 -13.56 2.77
N ALA A 241 1.16 -14.37 2.57
CA ALA A 241 -0.22 -14.00 2.78
C ALA A 241 -0.64 -14.28 4.23
N HIS A 242 -1.36 -13.36 4.85
CA HIS A 242 -2.01 -13.54 6.14
C HIS A 242 -3.16 -12.55 6.28
N HIS A 243 -4.11 -12.77 7.19
CA HIS A 243 -5.22 -11.82 7.35
C HIS A 243 -4.78 -10.49 7.97
N GLY A 244 -3.90 -10.52 8.99
CA GLY A 244 -3.35 -9.29 9.61
C GLY A 244 -3.68 -9.12 11.08
N HIS A 245 -4.59 -9.93 11.64
CA HIS A 245 -5.06 -9.84 13.03
C HIS A 245 -4.01 -10.20 14.09
N ALA A 246 -2.84 -10.72 13.71
CA ALA A 246 -1.70 -10.87 14.62
C ALA A 246 -0.84 -9.61 14.74
N ILE A 247 -1.01 -8.61 13.86
CA ILE A 247 -0.34 -7.32 13.96
C ILE A 247 -1.06 -6.50 15.02
N ARG A 248 -0.34 -5.90 15.96
CA ARG A 248 -0.92 -5.06 17.02
C ARG A 248 -0.51 -3.62 16.82
N PHE A 249 -1.50 -2.73 16.71
CA PHE A 249 -1.30 -1.29 16.65
C PHE A 249 -1.87 -0.61 17.90
N GLY A 250 -1.06 0.23 18.54
CA GLY A 250 -1.44 0.99 19.74
C GLY A 250 -1.64 2.48 19.50
N GLY A 251 -1.71 2.92 18.24
CA GLY A 251 -1.65 4.34 17.87
C GLY A 251 -0.21 4.86 17.71
N GLY A 252 -0.06 6.05 17.14
CA GLY A 252 1.23 6.76 17.03
C GLY A 252 1.59 7.21 15.62
N VAL A 253 2.73 7.91 15.53
CA VAL A 253 3.27 8.44 14.26
C VAL A 253 3.64 7.29 13.32
N GLY A 254 3.28 7.42 12.04
CA GLY A 254 3.56 6.42 11.01
C GLY A 254 2.48 5.35 10.81
N GLY A 255 1.43 5.36 11.65
CA GLY A 255 0.26 4.48 11.48
C GLY A 255 0.62 3.00 11.45
N LEU A 256 -0.09 2.24 10.62
CA LEU A 256 0.10 0.80 10.41
C LEU A 256 1.52 0.42 9.97
N THR A 257 2.24 1.32 9.31
CA THR A 257 3.58 1.05 8.76
C THR A 257 4.56 0.54 9.82
N ILE A 258 4.53 1.13 11.02
CA ILE A 258 5.44 0.80 12.12
C ILE A 258 5.19 -0.61 12.68
N PRO A 259 3.98 -0.95 13.18
CA PRO A 259 3.71 -2.28 13.72
C PRO A 259 3.82 -3.38 12.65
N ALA A 260 3.39 -3.13 11.40
CA ALA A 260 3.52 -4.09 10.31
C ALA A 260 4.98 -4.42 10.02
N ASN A 261 5.83 -3.40 9.82
CA ASN A 261 7.25 -3.62 9.55
C ASN A 261 7.97 -4.34 10.72
N LYS A 262 7.57 -4.07 11.97
CA LYS A 262 8.09 -4.78 13.15
C LYS A 262 7.69 -6.27 13.14
N ALA A 263 6.42 -6.58 12.87
CA ALA A 263 5.95 -7.96 12.80
C ALA A 263 6.66 -8.73 11.67
N ILE A 264 6.74 -8.14 10.48
CA ILE A 264 7.42 -8.69 9.31
C ILE A 264 8.90 -8.95 9.59
N ALA A 265 9.60 -8.00 10.22
CA ALA A 265 11.01 -8.17 10.59
C ALA A 265 11.24 -9.37 11.53
N ASN A 266 10.30 -9.62 12.44
CA ASN A 266 10.34 -10.76 13.36
C ASN A 266 10.03 -12.08 12.63
N TRP A 267 8.99 -12.14 11.80
CA TRP A 267 8.67 -13.34 11.03
C TRP A 267 9.80 -13.70 10.04
N ASN A 268 10.46 -12.69 9.47
CA ASN A 268 11.61 -12.87 8.59
C ASN A 268 12.85 -13.47 9.29
N GLN A 269 12.92 -13.48 10.63
CA GLN A 269 13.97 -14.22 11.35
C GLN A 269 13.83 -15.73 11.19
N ALA A 270 12.59 -16.23 11.07
CA ALA A 270 12.30 -17.65 10.89
C ALA A 270 12.24 -18.04 9.41
N GLN A 271 11.46 -17.29 8.62
CA GLN A 271 11.35 -17.49 7.17
C GLN A 271 11.15 -16.15 6.47
N ARG A 272 12.12 -15.79 5.63
CA ARG A 272 12.08 -14.54 4.85
C ARG A 272 11.05 -14.66 3.72
N ALA A 273 10.21 -13.63 3.59
CA ALA A 273 9.40 -13.37 2.41
C ALA A 273 9.90 -12.09 1.71
N ASP A 274 9.62 -11.99 0.40
CA ASP A 274 9.95 -10.80 -0.41
C ASP A 274 8.83 -9.76 -0.38
N LEU A 275 7.59 -10.19 -0.08
CA LEU A 275 6.42 -9.34 0.10
C LEU A 275 5.45 -9.96 1.10
N ASP A 276 4.94 -9.16 2.03
CA ASP A 276 3.77 -9.51 2.83
C ASP A 276 2.49 -8.90 2.23
N ILE A 277 1.40 -9.65 2.18
CA ILE A 277 0.07 -9.14 1.79
C ILE A 277 -0.95 -9.49 2.88
N PHE A 278 -1.77 -8.52 3.28
CA PHE A 278 -2.75 -8.70 4.36
C PHE A 278 -3.92 -7.72 4.33
N GLY A 279 -5.02 -8.05 5.00
CA GLY A 279 -6.23 -7.25 5.18
C GLY A 279 -6.35 -6.68 6.59
N HIS A 280 -7.50 -6.87 7.24
CA HIS A 280 -7.82 -6.57 8.66
C HIS A 280 -7.90 -5.09 9.03
N TRP A 281 -7.03 -4.26 8.46
CA TRP A 281 -6.90 -2.85 8.83
C TRP A 281 -7.81 -1.92 8.03
N HIS A 282 -8.50 -2.45 7.01
CA HIS A 282 -9.48 -1.73 6.19
C HIS A 282 -8.92 -0.48 5.50
N CYS A 283 -7.59 -0.38 5.37
CA CYS A 283 -6.89 0.77 4.84
C CYS A 283 -5.81 0.29 3.88
N PHE A 284 -5.94 0.69 2.62
CA PHE A 284 -4.92 0.46 1.62
C PHE A 284 -3.63 1.17 2.03
N SER A 285 -2.55 0.40 2.13
CA SER A 285 -1.22 0.93 2.41
C SER A 285 -0.17 0.10 1.70
N TRP A 286 0.81 0.75 1.10
CA TRP A 286 1.91 0.07 0.42
C TRP A 286 3.24 0.64 0.90
N LEU A 287 4.05 -0.23 1.50
CA LEU A 287 5.46 0.06 1.77
C LEU A 287 6.31 -0.79 0.82
N PRO A 288 6.97 -0.19 -0.19
CA PRO A 288 7.78 -0.92 -1.15
C PRO A 288 8.78 -1.88 -0.49
N TYR A 289 8.91 -3.08 -1.06
CA TYR A 289 9.79 -4.16 -0.58
C TYR A 289 9.46 -4.71 0.82
N ARG A 290 8.31 -4.35 1.38
CA ARG A 290 7.87 -4.81 2.70
C ARG A 290 6.48 -5.43 2.63
N PHE A 291 5.45 -4.62 2.39
CA PHE A 291 4.08 -5.12 2.42
C PHE A 291 3.10 -4.32 1.58
N VAL A 292 1.97 -4.96 1.26
CA VAL A 292 0.73 -4.33 0.81
C VAL A 292 -0.39 -4.70 1.78
N ALA A 293 -0.93 -3.71 2.48
CA ALA A 293 -2.15 -3.82 3.25
C ALA A 293 -3.33 -3.50 2.32
N ASN A 294 -4.30 -4.40 2.26
CA ASN A 294 -5.45 -4.30 1.39
C ASN A 294 -6.44 -3.25 1.91
N GLY A 295 -7.15 -2.60 0.99
CA GLY A 295 -8.39 -1.92 1.34
C GLY A 295 -9.49 -2.91 1.73
N CYS A 296 -10.63 -2.41 2.18
CA CYS A 296 -11.81 -3.23 2.47
C CYS A 296 -12.94 -2.97 1.46
N LEU A 297 -13.82 -3.96 1.28
CA LEU A 297 -14.98 -3.84 0.41
C LEU A 297 -16.18 -3.23 1.13
N ILE A 298 -16.35 -3.50 2.44
CA ILE A 298 -17.42 -2.91 3.26
C ILE A 298 -17.30 -1.38 3.37
N GLY A 299 -16.08 -0.86 3.47
CA GLY A 299 -15.81 0.55 3.69
C GLY A 299 -15.92 0.98 5.16
N HIS A 300 -16.03 2.29 5.37
CA HIS A 300 -16.05 2.91 6.70
C HIS A 300 -17.35 2.62 7.45
N ASN A 301 -17.28 2.31 8.75
CA ASN A 301 -18.45 2.00 9.58
C ASN A 301 -18.39 2.69 10.97
N ALA A 302 -19.38 2.44 11.82
CA ALA A 302 -19.46 3.03 13.16
C ALA A 302 -18.27 2.64 14.06
N PHE A 303 -17.77 1.41 13.91
CA PHE A 303 -16.60 0.95 14.66
C PHE A 303 -15.33 1.72 14.24
N ALA A 304 -15.14 1.93 12.94
CA ALA A 304 -14.06 2.72 12.39
C ALA A 304 -14.04 4.15 12.96
N ASP A 305 -15.21 4.79 13.09
CA ASP A 305 -15.33 6.10 13.76
C ASP A 305 -14.92 6.03 15.24
N ARG A 306 -15.36 4.99 15.96
CA ARG A 306 -15.07 4.82 17.39
C ARG A 306 -13.56 4.68 17.66
N ILE A 307 -12.84 3.97 16.80
CA ILE A 307 -11.39 3.78 16.92
C ILE A 307 -10.58 4.90 16.26
N LYS A 308 -11.24 5.88 15.63
CA LYS A 308 -10.63 6.98 14.88
C LYS A 308 -9.78 6.46 13.70
N ALA A 309 -10.25 5.41 13.05
CA ALA A 309 -9.61 4.88 11.85
C ALA A 309 -9.61 5.94 10.73
N GLU A 310 -8.59 5.88 9.89
CA GLU A 310 -8.52 6.70 8.69
C GLU A 310 -9.66 6.32 7.74
N TYR A 311 -10.39 7.32 7.24
CA TYR A 311 -11.37 7.07 6.19
C TYR A 311 -10.64 6.85 4.86
N GLN A 312 -10.93 5.73 4.20
CA GLN A 312 -10.58 5.51 2.80
C GLN A 312 -11.82 5.03 2.01
N PRO A 313 -11.94 5.39 0.73
CA PRO A 313 -12.98 4.82 -0.12
C PRO A 313 -12.85 3.28 -0.19
N PRO A 314 -13.98 2.55 -0.27
CA PRO A 314 -13.97 1.10 -0.43
C PRO A 314 -13.08 0.69 -1.60
N SER A 315 -12.21 -0.29 -1.38
CA SER A 315 -11.24 -0.74 -2.38
C SER A 315 -10.71 -2.13 -2.10
N GLN A 316 -10.12 -2.74 -3.12
CA GLN A 316 -9.30 -3.95 -3.04
C GLN A 316 -8.02 -3.72 -3.83
N SER A 317 -7.01 -4.59 -3.76
CA SER A 317 -5.69 -4.31 -4.33
C SER A 317 -5.33 -5.24 -5.48
N LEU A 318 -4.74 -4.68 -6.53
CA LEU A 318 -4.08 -5.41 -7.60
C LEU A 318 -2.57 -5.16 -7.56
N ILE A 319 -1.78 -6.23 -7.53
CA ILE A 319 -0.32 -6.18 -7.45
C ILE A 319 0.25 -6.85 -8.70
N ILE A 320 1.27 -6.24 -9.32
CA ILE A 320 2.02 -6.85 -10.43
C ILE A 320 3.45 -7.11 -9.95
N ILE A 321 3.86 -8.38 -10.01
CA ILE A 321 5.22 -8.84 -9.77
C ILE A 321 5.87 -9.12 -11.12
N ASP A 322 6.98 -8.43 -11.39
CA ASP A 322 7.84 -8.66 -12.54
C ASP A 322 8.90 -9.70 -12.16
N HIS A 323 8.92 -10.83 -12.88
CA HIS A 323 9.80 -11.95 -12.62
C HIS A 323 11.22 -11.72 -13.14
N ASP A 324 11.41 -10.89 -14.17
CA ASP A 324 12.73 -10.59 -14.71
C ASP A 324 13.53 -9.75 -13.70
N HIS A 325 12.86 -8.87 -12.97
CA HIS A 325 13.47 -8.06 -11.91
C HIS A 325 13.36 -8.70 -10.52
N GLY A 326 12.45 -9.66 -10.33
CA GLY A 326 12.10 -10.21 -9.03
C GLY A 326 11.57 -9.13 -8.09
N ARG A 327 10.67 -8.26 -8.58
CA ARG A 327 10.17 -7.08 -7.84
C ARG A 327 8.70 -6.81 -8.13
N VAL A 328 8.04 -6.20 -7.15
CA VAL A 328 6.73 -5.56 -7.33
C VAL A 328 6.92 -4.28 -8.13
N THR A 329 6.27 -4.17 -9.28
CA THR A 329 6.37 -3.00 -10.16
C THR A 329 5.13 -2.12 -10.09
N LYS A 330 3.99 -2.68 -9.70
CA LYS A 330 2.72 -1.95 -9.56
C LYS A 330 1.94 -2.46 -8.36
N VAL A 331 1.35 -1.53 -7.62
CA VAL A 331 0.33 -1.78 -6.61
C VAL A 331 -0.78 -0.75 -6.84
N LEU A 332 -1.97 -1.22 -7.17
CA LEU A 332 -3.08 -0.40 -7.61
C LEU A 332 -4.31 -0.66 -6.72
N PRO A 333 -4.85 0.36 -6.03
CA PRO A 333 -6.14 0.25 -5.40
C PRO A 333 -7.25 0.24 -6.47
N ILE A 334 -8.08 -0.79 -6.45
CA ILE A 334 -9.32 -0.89 -7.21
C ILE A 334 -10.44 -0.30 -6.36
N PHE A 335 -10.78 0.97 -6.58
CA PHE A 335 -11.88 1.61 -5.88
C PHE A 335 -13.23 0.99 -6.25
N LEU A 336 -14.13 0.89 -5.28
CA LEU A 336 -15.47 0.31 -5.39
C LEU A 336 -16.47 1.37 -4.90
N LYS A 337 -17.52 1.64 -5.68
CA LYS A 337 -18.55 2.62 -5.35
C LYS A 337 -19.85 1.93 -4.97
#